data_AF-A0A5C8KB54-F1
#
_entry.id   AF-A0A5C8KB54-F1
#
_cell.length_a   1.000
_cell.length_b   1.000
_cell.length_c   1.000
_cell.angle_alpha   90.00
_cell.angle_beta   90.00
_cell.angle_gamma   90.00
#
_symmetry.space_group_name_H-M   'P 1'
#
loop_
_entity.id
_entity.type
_entity.pdbx_description
1 polymer ?
#
loop_
_entity_poly.entity_id
_entity_poly.type
_entity_poly.pdbx_seq_one_letter_code
_entity_poly.pdbx_strand_id
1 'polypeptide(L)'
;MKLSGIYKNKQVAGLALAAALLTSCEYDGNPNKLDDVNPADYAGKVDGYSSSDEIYPNNLIAYWSFDDTKNELVSGTAPTASANDRFVDGGVRGKALDLNAGWIYFAQQFENFKTDNLKSFTISHWVQILNNGSNRTMTFQLARPGMFNGNINIALNTNAFPATDVDNLKIQPTFNTIGGGMQDNINTQRDNPGDANYVPYITPRIGADRWVHIVVTYDGTSGTFNIWSNGIKAGAFSSRGVGDNLFNAFEPSEVIIGANYNSIPGKEVNDDTNFAPMTGRIDEIRVFDIPLPDAHIRSLYNLGLVNQ
;
A
#
# COMPACT_ATOMS: atom_id res chain seq x y z
N MET A 1 -35.91 -26.94 80.84
CA MET A 1 -36.35 -26.04 79.75
C MET A 1 -35.46 -26.32 78.53
N LYS A 2 -36.00 -26.94 77.48
CA LYS A 2 -35.30 -27.33 76.25
C LYS A 2 -35.63 -26.30 75.14
N LEU A 3 -34.65 -25.48 74.78
CA LEU A 3 -34.61 -24.59 73.62
C LEU A 3 -33.12 -24.53 73.20
N SER A 4 -32.66 -24.67 71.97
CA SER A 4 -33.22 -25.15 70.71
C SER A 4 -32.00 -25.44 69.82
N GLY A 5 -31.72 -26.70 69.49
CA GLY A 5 -30.59 -27.10 68.63
C GLY A 5 -30.79 -26.79 67.13
N ILE A 6 -31.88 -26.11 66.77
CA ILE A 6 -32.33 -25.94 65.38
C ILE A 6 -31.69 -24.72 64.68
N TYR A 7 -31.18 -23.73 65.43
CA TYR A 7 -30.61 -22.51 64.83
C TYR A 7 -29.16 -22.65 64.35
N LYS A 8 -28.37 -23.58 64.91
CA LYS A 8 -26.96 -23.78 64.49
C LYS A 8 -26.84 -24.47 63.13
N ASN A 9 -27.73 -25.42 62.81
CA ASN A 9 -27.65 -26.14 61.53
C ASN A 9 -28.15 -25.32 60.32
N LYS A 10 -29.05 -24.35 60.52
CA LYS A 10 -29.53 -23.48 59.43
C LYS A 10 -28.52 -22.41 59.02
N GLN A 11 -27.70 -21.92 59.96
CA GLN A 11 -26.66 -20.93 59.65
C GLN A 11 -25.46 -21.55 58.92
N VAL A 12 -25.08 -22.79 59.25
CA VAL A 12 -24.00 -23.52 58.56
C VAL A 12 -24.42 -23.94 57.13
N ALA A 13 -25.68 -24.32 56.92
CA ALA A 13 -26.21 -24.61 55.59
C ALA A 13 -26.33 -23.35 54.69
N GLY A 14 -26.69 -22.19 55.26
CA GLY A 14 -26.75 -20.92 54.54
C GLY A 14 -25.38 -20.38 54.13
N LEU A 15 -24.34 -20.56 54.96
CA LEU A 15 -22.96 -20.18 54.64
C LEU A 15 -22.32 -21.11 53.58
N ALA A 16 -22.66 -22.39 53.57
CA ALA A 16 -22.18 -23.32 52.54
C ALA A 16 -22.81 -23.05 51.15
N LEU A 17 -24.08 -22.64 51.09
CA LEU A 17 -24.73 -22.24 49.83
C LEU A 17 -24.18 -20.90 49.29
N ALA A 18 -23.83 -19.96 50.17
CA ALA A 18 -23.25 -18.68 49.76
C ALA A 18 -21.79 -18.81 49.27
N ALA A 19 -21.02 -19.75 49.81
CA ALA A 19 -19.66 -20.04 49.35
C ALA A 19 -19.62 -20.76 47.99
N ALA A 20 -20.64 -21.56 47.66
CA ALA A 20 -20.75 -22.23 46.36
C ALA A 20 -21.07 -21.25 45.21
N LEU A 21 -21.79 -20.16 45.48
CA LEU A 21 -22.21 -19.18 44.46
C LEU A 21 -21.11 -18.19 44.05
N LEU A 22 -20.00 -18.10 44.80
CA LEU A 22 -18.88 -17.20 44.50
C LEU A 22 -17.78 -17.83 43.63
N THR A 23 -17.98 -19.07 43.15
CA THR A 23 -16.96 -19.81 42.36
C THR A 23 -17.22 -19.85 40.85
N SER A 24 -18.29 -19.24 40.34
CA SER A 24 -18.71 -19.44 38.94
C SER A 24 -18.31 -18.35 37.93
N CYS A 25 -17.50 -17.38 38.33
CA CYS A 25 -16.85 -16.48 37.38
C CYS A 25 -15.38 -16.88 37.22
N GLU A 26 -15.11 -18.00 36.55
CA GLU A 26 -13.80 -18.17 35.93
C GLU A 26 -13.68 -17.09 34.85
N TYR A 27 -12.68 -16.23 34.99
CA TYR A 27 -12.28 -15.34 33.90
C TYR A 27 -11.74 -16.23 32.78
N ASP A 28 -12.55 -16.45 31.75
CA ASP A 28 -12.21 -17.32 30.61
C ASP A 28 -11.05 -16.77 29.76
N GLY A 29 -10.54 -15.57 30.07
CA GLY A 29 -9.46 -14.91 29.34
C GLY A 29 -9.83 -14.53 27.91
N ASN A 30 -11.05 -14.82 27.47
CA ASN A 30 -11.53 -14.72 26.11
C ASN A 30 -12.83 -13.90 26.09
N PRO A 31 -12.75 -12.58 26.37
CA PRO A 31 -13.92 -11.71 26.47
C PRO A 31 -14.73 -11.65 25.16
N ASN A 32 -14.16 -12.12 24.05
CA ASN A 32 -14.75 -12.09 22.72
C ASN A 32 -15.27 -13.47 22.25
N LYS A 33 -15.15 -14.53 23.07
CA LYS A 33 -15.56 -15.90 22.72
C LYS A 33 -15.02 -16.35 21.35
N LEU A 34 -13.77 -16.00 21.07
CA LEU A 34 -13.10 -16.44 19.86
C LEU A 34 -12.84 -17.95 19.95
N ASP A 35 -12.88 -18.63 18.81
CA ASP A 35 -12.49 -20.03 18.76
C ASP A 35 -11.03 -20.20 19.23
N ASP A 36 -10.75 -21.33 19.87
CA ASP A 36 -9.38 -21.68 20.24
C ASP A 36 -8.51 -21.77 18.98
N VAL A 37 -7.36 -21.10 19.01
CA VAL A 37 -6.38 -21.12 17.93
C VAL A 37 -5.31 -22.18 18.21
N ASN A 38 -5.00 -23.02 17.22
CA ASN A 38 -3.90 -23.97 17.33
C ASN A 38 -2.63 -23.36 16.73
N PRO A 39 -1.53 -23.20 17.50
CA PRO A 39 -0.26 -22.68 16.97
C PRO A 39 0.26 -23.45 15.74
N ALA A 40 -0.06 -24.74 15.61
CA ALA A 40 0.32 -25.55 14.45
C ALA A 40 -0.28 -25.02 13.13
N ASP A 41 -1.42 -24.33 13.18
CA ASP A 41 -2.10 -23.78 11.99
C ASP A 41 -1.34 -22.59 11.37
N TYR A 42 -0.37 -22.05 12.11
CA TYR A 42 0.47 -20.93 11.71
C TYR A 42 1.92 -21.34 11.43
N ALA A 43 2.26 -22.62 11.60
CA ALA A 43 3.60 -23.12 11.31
C ALA A 43 3.95 -22.90 9.84
N GLY A 44 5.08 -22.22 9.58
CA GLY A 44 5.55 -21.91 8.22
C GLY A 44 4.85 -20.73 7.54
N LYS A 45 3.91 -20.06 8.21
CA LYS A 45 3.27 -18.85 7.70
C LYS A 45 4.03 -17.59 8.13
N VAL A 46 3.97 -16.56 7.28
CA VAL A 46 4.51 -15.24 7.58
C VAL A 46 3.38 -14.35 8.06
N ASP A 47 3.45 -13.90 9.32
CA ASP A 47 2.39 -13.10 9.96
C ASP A 47 0.98 -13.70 9.83
N GLY A 48 0.89 -15.03 9.77
CA GLY A 48 -0.35 -15.78 9.63
C GLY A 48 -0.82 -16.04 8.21
N TYR A 49 -0.05 -15.65 7.19
CA TYR A 49 -0.33 -15.87 5.78
C TYR A 49 0.63 -16.85 5.12
N SER A 50 0.13 -17.66 4.19
CA SER A 50 0.94 -18.54 3.34
C SER A 50 1.44 -17.82 2.08
N SER A 51 0.70 -16.80 1.63
CA SER A 51 1.08 -15.98 0.47
C SER A 51 0.43 -14.59 0.54
N SER A 52 0.96 -13.63 -0.22
CA SER A 52 0.37 -12.30 -0.37
C SER A 52 -1.01 -12.31 -1.03
N ASP A 53 -1.38 -13.40 -1.70
CA ASP A 53 -2.67 -13.56 -2.37
C ASP A 53 -3.81 -13.81 -1.36
N GLU A 54 -3.48 -14.16 -0.11
CA GLU A 54 -4.44 -14.31 0.99
C GLU A 54 -4.79 -12.99 1.69
N ILE A 55 -4.06 -11.90 1.39
CA ILE A 55 -4.28 -10.60 2.02
C ILE A 55 -5.41 -9.87 1.29
N TYR A 56 -6.57 -9.75 1.95
CA TYR A 56 -7.76 -9.04 1.45
C TYR A 56 -8.14 -9.37 -0.02
N PRO A 57 -8.31 -10.65 -0.38
CA PRO A 57 -8.52 -11.06 -1.77
C PRO A 57 -9.78 -10.45 -2.39
N ASN A 58 -10.84 -10.24 -1.59
CA ASN A 58 -12.09 -9.63 -2.06
C ASN A 58 -11.97 -8.13 -2.36
N ASN A 59 -10.90 -7.49 -1.90
CA ASN A 59 -10.64 -6.07 -2.10
C ASN A 59 -9.52 -5.83 -3.12
N LEU A 60 -8.84 -6.90 -3.58
CA LEU A 60 -7.82 -6.81 -4.62
C LEU A 60 -8.53 -6.61 -5.98
N ILE A 61 -8.48 -5.38 -6.49
CA ILE A 61 -9.24 -4.97 -7.66
C ILE A 61 -8.40 -4.82 -8.93
N ALA A 62 -7.07 -4.80 -8.81
CA ALA A 62 -6.14 -4.96 -9.91
C ALA A 62 -4.81 -5.56 -9.44
N TYR A 63 -4.18 -6.38 -10.29
CA TYR A 63 -2.92 -7.04 -9.98
C TYR A 63 -2.05 -7.26 -11.22
N TRP A 64 -0.77 -6.90 -11.15
CA TRP A 64 0.25 -7.24 -12.14
C TRP A 64 1.40 -7.98 -11.43
N SER A 65 1.56 -9.27 -11.75
CA SER A 65 2.67 -10.09 -11.22
C SER A 65 3.95 -10.01 -12.06
N PHE A 66 3.83 -9.68 -13.34
CA PHE A 66 4.94 -9.76 -14.31
C PHE A 66 5.63 -11.13 -14.43
N ASP A 67 4.95 -12.19 -14.02
CA ASP A 67 5.37 -13.57 -14.24
C ASP A 67 4.98 -14.02 -15.66
N ASP A 68 5.84 -13.69 -16.62
CA ASP A 68 5.68 -13.95 -18.06
C ASP A 68 4.42 -13.31 -18.71
N THR A 69 3.77 -12.37 -18.03
CA THR A 69 2.62 -11.64 -18.55
C THR A 69 2.59 -10.18 -18.13
N LYS A 70 2.17 -9.31 -19.04
CA LYS A 70 1.89 -7.90 -18.76
C LYS A 70 0.41 -7.64 -18.50
N ASN A 71 -0.43 -8.66 -18.58
CA ASN A 71 -1.86 -8.49 -18.38
C ASN A 71 -2.13 -8.11 -16.92
N GLU A 72 -3.15 -7.27 -16.73
CA GLU A 72 -3.76 -7.11 -15.43
C GLU A 72 -4.57 -8.39 -15.12
N LEU A 73 -4.29 -9.04 -14.00
CA LEU A 73 -4.69 -10.42 -13.72
C LEU A 73 -6.11 -10.56 -13.16
N VAL A 74 -6.69 -9.53 -12.55
CA VAL A 74 -8.05 -9.55 -11.98
C VAL A 74 -9.09 -9.51 -13.10
N SER A 75 -8.91 -8.64 -14.09
CA SER A 75 -9.79 -8.51 -15.26
C SER A 75 -9.31 -9.30 -16.48
N GLY A 76 -8.04 -9.72 -16.51
CA GLY A 76 -7.40 -10.35 -17.66
C GLY A 76 -7.02 -9.38 -18.79
N THR A 77 -7.07 -8.06 -18.54
CA THR A 77 -6.88 -7.04 -19.57
C THR A 77 -5.42 -6.98 -20.02
N ALA A 78 -5.19 -7.07 -21.33
CA ALA A 78 -3.86 -6.92 -21.94
C ALA A 78 -3.47 -5.43 -22.10
N PRO A 79 -2.17 -5.08 -22.06
CA PRO A 79 -1.74 -3.71 -22.30
C PRO A 79 -2.07 -3.28 -23.73
N THR A 80 -2.41 -2.00 -23.89
CA THR A 80 -2.63 -1.38 -25.20
C THR A 80 -1.31 -1.20 -25.95
N ALA A 81 -0.27 -0.78 -25.23
CA ALA A 81 1.08 -0.63 -25.76
C ALA A 81 2.11 -0.76 -24.64
N SER A 82 3.36 -0.99 -25.01
CA SER A 82 4.50 -0.91 -24.12
C SER A 82 5.76 -0.56 -24.92
N ALA A 83 6.80 -0.09 -24.24
CA ALA A 83 8.09 0.18 -24.85
C ALA A 83 9.24 -0.12 -23.88
N ASN A 84 10.36 -0.58 -24.45
CA ASN A 84 11.63 -0.85 -23.75
C ASN A 84 11.46 -1.68 -22.46
N ASP A 85 10.57 -2.66 -22.51
CA ASP A 85 10.25 -3.56 -21.42
C ASP A 85 10.66 -5.00 -21.73
N ARG A 86 11.03 -5.76 -20.70
CA ARG A 86 11.23 -7.21 -20.76
C ARG A 86 11.01 -7.85 -19.40
N PHE A 87 10.74 -9.15 -19.39
CA PHE A 87 10.76 -9.93 -18.14
C PHE A 87 12.20 -10.33 -17.79
N VAL A 88 12.51 -10.31 -16.51
CA VAL A 88 13.78 -10.79 -15.95
C VAL A 88 13.53 -11.71 -14.77
N ASP A 89 14.37 -12.73 -14.62
CA ASP A 89 14.36 -13.56 -13.41
C ASP A 89 14.83 -12.76 -12.19
N GLY A 90 14.51 -13.26 -10.99
CA GLY A 90 14.87 -12.60 -9.73
C GLY A 90 13.94 -11.44 -9.38
N GLY A 91 12.66 -11.56 -9.77
CA GLY A 91 11.61 -10.73 -9.21
C GLY A 91 11.46 -10.96 -7.70
N VAL A 92 10.69 -10.10 -7.04
CA VAL A 92 10.25 -10.36 -5.67
C VAL A 92 9.45 -11.64 -5.60
N ARG A 93 8.73 -11.99 -6.68
CA ARG A 93 8.14 -13.32 -6.85
C ARG A 93 8.30 -13.75 -8.31
N GLY A 94 9.07 -14.80 -8.55
CA GLY A 94 9.29 -15.30 -9.90
C GLY A 94 10.06 -14.30 -10.76
N LYS A 95 9.40 -13.71 -11.76
CA LYS A 95 9.98 -12.73 -12.68
C LYS A 95 9.47 -11.33 -12.38
N ALA A 96 10.24 -10.33 -12.79
CA ALA A 96 9.85 -8.93 -12.71
C ALA A 96 9.88 -8.25 -14.07
N LEU A 97 9.26 -7.08 -14.15
CA LEU A 97 9.35 -6.20 -15.31
C LEU A 97 10.60 -5.32 -15.21
N ASP A 98 11.51 -5.46 -16.16
CA ASP A 98 12.70 -4.61 -16.36
C ASP A 98 12.38 -3.55 -17.42
N LEU A 99 12.53 -2.28 -17.04
CA LEU A 99 12.30 -1.12 -17.89
C LEU A 99 13.63 -0.40 -18.14
N ASN A 100 13.96 -0.15 -19.41
CA ASN A 100 15.13 0.61 -19.82
C ASN A 100 14.69 1.87 -20.56
N ALA A 101 14.37 2.93 -19.80
CA ALA A 101 13.55 4.03 -20.27
C ALA A 101 12.25 3.51 -20.91
N GLY A 102 11.53 2.66 -20.16
CA GLY A 102 10.38 1.90 -20.63
C GLY A 102 9.10 2.16 -19.85
N TRP A 103 7.99 1.62 -20.36
CA TRP A 103 6.66 1.75 -19.77
C TRP A 103 5.68 0.71 -20.30
N ILE A 104 4.56 0.53 -19.58
CA ILE A 104 3.37 -0.20 -20.02
C ILE A 104 2.15 0.72 -19.93
N TYR A 105 1.27 0.67 -20.92
CA TYR A 105 0.09 1.52 -21.03
C TYR A 105 -1.18 0.70 -21.30
N PHE A 106 -2.24 1.04 -20.57
CA PHE A 106 -3.60 0.53 -20.75
C PHE A 106 -4.54 1.72 -21.01
N ALA A 107 -5.04 1.83 -22.23
CA ALA A 107 -5.98 2.88 -22.63
C ALA A 107 -7.42 2.61 -22.14
N GLN A 108 -7.70 1.39 -21.69
CA GLN A 108 -9.03 0.99 -21.26
C GLN A 108 -9.34 1.48 -19.84
N GLN A 109 -10.52 2.07 -19.64
CA GLN A 109 -11.10 2.28 -18.32
C GLN A 109 -11.40 0.93 -17.67
N PHE A 110 -10.79 0.65 -16.53
CA PHE A 110 -11.11 -0.56 -15.76
C PHE A 110 -12.39 -0.31 -14.95
N GLU A 111 -13.28 -1.29 -14.90
CA GLU A 111 -14.56 -1.17 -14.18
C GLU A 111 -14.35 -0.86 -12.69
N ASN A 112 -13.34 -1.49 -12.07
CA ASN A 112 -13.04 -1.27 -10.65
C ASN A 112 -12.40 0.09 -10.34
N PHE A 113 -11.93 0.84 -11.37
CA PHE A 113 -11.36 2.17 -11.21
C PHE A 113 -12.36 3.30 -11.54
N LYS A 114 -13.64 2.96 -11.70
CA LYS A 114 -14.70 3.97 -11.83
C LYS A 114 -14.95 4.70 -10.53
N THR A 115 -15.49 5.91 -10.64
CA THR A 115 -15.79 6.86 -9.56
C THR A 115 -16.57 6.21 -8.43
N ASP A 116 -17.59 5.42 -8.77
CA ASP A 116 -18.48 4.80 -7.79
C ASP A 116 -17.84 3.64 -7.02
N ASN A 117 -16.78 3.05 -7.59
CA ASN A 117 -16.11 1.85 -7.08
C ASN A 117 -14.84 2.19 -6.29
N LEU A 118 -14.03 3.15 -6.77
CA LEU A 118 -12.75 3.50 -6.15
C LEU A 118 -12.87 4.78 -5.32
N LYS A 119 -13.19 4.63 -4.02
CA LYS A 119 -13.36 5.75 -3.07
C LYS A 119 -12.25 5.83 -2.02
N SER A 120 -11.68 4.68 -1.71
CA SER A 120 -10.47 4.51 -0.90
C SER A 120 -9.55 3.57 -1.66
N PHE A 121 -8.25 3.59 -1.35
CA PHE A 121 -7.34 2.69 -2.04
C PHE A 121 -6.09 2.35 -1.23
N THR A 122 -5.49 1.23 -1.60
CA THR A 122 -4.10 0.93 -1.32
C THR A 122 -3.43 0.48 -2.60
N ILE A 123 -2.29 1.10 -2.95
CA ILE A 123 -1.47 0.66 -4.07
C ILE A 123 -0.12 0.23 -3.50
N SER A 124 0.21 -1.03 -3.71
CA SER A 124 1.44 -1.68 -3.24
C SER A 124 2.24 -2.14 -4.45
N HIS A 125 3.53 -1.86 -4.48
CA HIS A 125 4.42 -2.41 -5.50
C HIS A 125 5.86 -2.49 -5.00
N TRP A 126 6.65 -3.32 -5.65
CA TRP A 126 8.08 -3.44 -5.40
C TRP A 126 8.86 -2.78 -6.53
N VAL A 127 9.96 -2.09 -6.20
CA VAL A 127 10.85 -1.46 -7.18
C VAL A 127 12.31 -1.77 -6.90
N GLN A 128 13.10 -2.00 -7.96
CA GLN A 128 14.56 -1.83 -7.93
C GLN A 128 14.89 -0.59 -8.76
N ILE A 129 15.44 0.42 -8.11
CA ILE A 129 15.67 1.71 -8.75
C ILE A 129 16.88 2.42 -8.14
N LEU A 130 17.46 3.31 -8.93
CA LEU A 130 18.47 4.28 -8.51
C LEU A 130 17.93 5.69 -8.70
N ASN A 131 18.47 6.63 -7.93
CA ASN A 131 18.36 8.03 -8.31
C ASN A 131 19.09 8.27 -9.65
N ASN A 132 18.73 9.32 -10.37
CA ASN A 132 19.29 9.66 -11.67
C ASN A 132 19.79 11.12 -11.78
N GLY A 133 19.45 11.98 -10.82
CA GLY A 133 19.91 13.37 -10.78
C GLY A 133 19.30 14.28 -11.86
N SER A 134 18.33 13.81 -12.65
CA SER A 134 17.77 14.55 -13.79
C SER A 134 16.24 14.61 -13.80
N ASN A 135 15.55 13.47 -13.82
CA ASN A 135 14.10 13.38 -14.00
C ASN A 135 13.45 12.55 -12.89
N ARG A 136 12.23 12.93 -12.52
CA ARG A 136 11.39 12.15 -11.61
C ARG A 136 10.94 10.88 -12.32
N THR A 137 10.69 9.83 -11.55
CA THR A 137 10.18 8.55 -12.06
C THR A 137 8.75 8.35 -11.59
N MET A 138 7.81 8.14 -12.53
CA MET A 138 6.43 7.78 -12.21
C MET A 138 6.30 6.26 -12.27
N THR A 139 6.12 5.61 -11.12
CA THR A 139 6.08 4.14 -11.05
C THR A 139 4.71 3.60 -11.43
N PHE A 140 3.65 4.30 -11.02
CA PHE A 140 2.27 3.99 -11.36
C PHE A 140 1.48 5.30 -11.53
N GLN A 141 0.64 5.36 -12.55
CA GLN A 141 -0.30 6.44 -12.75
C GLN A 141 -1.68 5.88 -13.12
N LEU A 142 -2.70 6.23 -12.33
CA LEU A 142 -4.08 6.19 -12.80
C LEU A 142 -4.32 7.50 -13.55
N ALA A 143 -4.00 7.48 -14.83
CA ALA A 143 -4.02 8.63 -15.71
C ALA A 143 -5.44 9.12 -16.00
N ARG A 144 -5.54 10.39 -16.40
CA ARG A 144 -6.76 10.99 -16.94
C ARG A 144 -6.42 11.58 -18.30
N PRO A 145 -7.20 11.30 -19.36
CA PRO A 145 -6.87 11.78 -20.69
C PRO A 145 -6.71 13.30 -20.75
N GLY A 146 -5.59 13.76 -21.30
CA GLY A 146 -5.28 15.19 -21.45
C GLY A 146 -4.78 15.86 -20.16
N MET A 147 -4.46 15.10 -19.11
CA MET A 147 -3.90 15.64 -17.87
C MET A 147 -2.51 15.10 -17.58
N PHE A 148 -1.57 16.00 -17.33
CA PHE A 148 -0.19 15.66 -16.96
C PHE A 148 -0.13 14.79 -15.69
N ASN A 149 -0.86 15.19 -14.64
CA ASN A 149 -1.06 14.38 -13.44
C ASN A 149 -2.50 13.85 -13.44
N GLY A 150 -2.61 12.53 -13.40
CA GLY A 150 -3.89 11.81 -13.40
C GLY A 150 -4.55 11.78 -12.03
N ASN A 151 -5.55 10.92 -11.92
CA ASN A 151 -6.30 10.67 -10.69
C ASN A 151 -5.37 10.25 -9.55
N ILE A 152 -4.40 9.36 -9.80
CA ILE A 152 -3.40 8.92 -8.83
C ILE A 152 -2.02 8.90 -9.51
N ASN A 153 -0.99 9.39 -8.82
CA ASN A 153 0.36 9.52 -9.34
C ASN A 153 1.35 9.05 -8.27
N ILE A 154 2.01 7.90 -8.45
CA ILE A 154 3.06 7.44 -7.53
C ILE A 154 4.42 7.83 -8.09
N ALA A 155 4.84 9.04 -7.76
CA ALA A 155 6.10 9.62 -8.21
C ALA A 155 7.22 9.44 -7.19
N LEU A 156 8.40 9.11 -7.70
CA LEU A 156 9.67 9.11 -6.98
C LEU A 156 10.51 10.28 -7.49
N ASN A 157 11.06 11.08 -6.59
CA ASN A 157 11.92 12.22 -6.96
C ASN A 157 13.36 11.74 -7.18
N THR A 158 13.54 10.80 -8.10
CA THR A 158 14.84 10.23 -8.48
C THR A 158 15.81 11.28 -9.03
N ASN A 159 15.30 12.44 -9.44
CA ASN A 159 16.11 13.58 -9.83
C ASN A 159 16.82 14.27 -8.66
N ALA A 160 16.39 14.05 -7.42
CA ALA A 160 16.87 14.82 -6.27
C ALA A 160 18.33 14.52 -5.89
N PHE A 161 18.84 13.34 -6.26
CA PHE A 161 20.17 12.87 -5.88
C PHE A 161 20.87 12.16 -7.07
N PRO A 162 22.21 12.05 -7.08
CA PRO A 162 22.91 11.23 -8.06
C PRO A 162 22.68 9.73 -7.81
N ALA A 163 22.90 8.90 -8.83
CA ALA A 163 22.75 7.44 -8.75
C ALA A 163 23.62 6.76 -7.67
N THR A 164 24.68 7.41 -7.23
CA THR A 164 25.55 6.94 -6.14
C THR A 164 24.93 7.12 -4.75
N ASP A 165 23.91 7.98 -4.61
CA ASP A 165 23.16 8.10 -3.36
C ASP A 165 22.09 7.01 -3.33
N VAL A 166 22.36 6.00 -2.50
CA VAL A 166 21.49 4.84 -2.30
C VAL A 166 20.77 4.88 -0.96
N ASP A 167 21.09 5.84 -0.11
CA ASP A 167 20.52 5.94 1.25
C ASP A 167 19.37 6.95 1.30
N ASN A 168 19.14 7.71 0.21
CA ASN A 168 18.04 8.65 0.11
C ASN A 168 17.17 8.39 -1.13
N LEU A 169 15.89 8.16 -0.91
CA LEU A 169 14.82 8.18 -1.91
C LEU A 169 13.65 9.03 -1.41
N LYS A 170 13.30 10.06 -2.19
CA LYS A 170 12.10 10.88 -1.98
C LYS A 170 10.90 10.24 -2.69
N ILE A 171 9.89 9.88 -1.91
CA ILE A 171 8.63 9.31 -2.38
C ILE A 171 7.56 10.39 -2.23
N GLN A 172 6.95 10.81 -3.33
CA GLN A 172 5.99 11.92 -3.36
C GLN A 172 4.78 11.58 -4.23
N PRO A 173 3.86 10.75 -3.74
CA PRO A 173 2.64 10.46 -4.45
C PRO A 173 1.67 11.65 -4.36
N THR A 174 0.82 11.78 -5.39
CA THR A 174 -0.25 12.77 -5.44
C THR A 174 -1.52 12.16 -5.99
N PHE A 175 -2.65 12.80 -5.74
CA PHE A 175 -3.91 12.51 -6.43
C PHE A 175 -4.67 13.80 -6.74
N ASN A 176 -5.53 13.75 -7.76
CA ASN A 176 -6.42 14.88 -8.11
C ASN A 176 -7.59 14.97 -7.13
N THR A 177 -7.91 16.19 -6.73
CA THR A 177 -8.96 16.46 -5.73
C THR A 177 -10.28 16.87 -6.37
N ILE A 178 -11.40 16.75 -5.64
CA ILE A 178 -12.72 17.20 -6.10
C ILE A 178 -12.80 18.72 -6.34
N GLY A 179 -12.03 19.52 -5.59
CA GLY A 179 -11.97 20.99 -5.72
C GLY A 179 -11.11 21.48 -6.87
N GLY A 180 -10.42 20.58 -7.57
CA GLY A 180 -9.37 20.92 -8.51
C GLY A 180 -8.02 21.13 -7.82
N GLY A 181 -6.95 20.85 -8.57
CA GLY A 181 -5.60 20.74 -8.01
C GLY A 181 -5.29 19.33 -7.53
N MET A 182 -4.27 19.22 -6.68
CA MET A 182 -3.76 17.94 -6.18
C MET A 182 -3.59 17.98 -4.68
N GLN A 183 -3.82 16.84 -4.03
CA GLN A 183 -3.28 16.56 -2.70
C GLN A 183 -2.02 15.71 -2.87
N ASP A 184 -1.03 15.96 -2.02
CA ASP A 184 0.23 15.22 -1.98
C ASP A 184 0.50 14.62 -0.60
N ASN A 185 1.46 13.70 -0.55
CA ASN A 185 2.24 13.39 0.64
C ASN A 185 3.71 13.27 0.21
N ILE A 186 4.63 13.36 1.15
CA ILE A 186 6.05 13.14 0.92
C ILE A 186 6.67 12.48 2.15
N ASN A 187 7.68 11.64 1.97
CA ASN A 187 8.35 10.94 3.07
C ASN A 187 9.41 11.77 3.82
N THR A 188 9.34 13.10 3.70
CA THR A 188 10.16 14.07 4.42
C THR A 188 9.34 15.32 4.67
N GLN A 189 9.59 15.99 5.79
CA GLN A 189 8.88 17.24 6.08
C GLN A 189 9.52 18.43 5.36
N ARG A 190 10.83 18.41 5.05
CA ARG A 190 11.59 19.56 4.51
C ARG A 190 12.82 19.14 3.70
N ASP A 191 13.14 19.92 2.68
CA ASP A 191 14.24 19.62 1.75
C ASP A 191 15.64 19.84 2.35
N ASN A 192 15.78 20.70 3.37
CA ASN A 192 17.09 21.12 3.91
C ASN A 192 17.33 20.67 5.36
N PRO A 193 18.48 20.03 5.65
CA PRO A 193 18.95 19.81 7.03
C PRO A 193 19.12 21.15 7.78
N GLY A 194 18.56 21.25 8.99
CA GLY A 194 18.71 22.44 9.85
C GLY A 194 17.44 23.28 10.06
N ASP A 195 16.34 22.96 9.37
CA ASP A 195 15.05 23.61 9.63
C ASP A 195 14.49 23.22 11.01
N ALA A 196 13.85 24.16 11.70
CA ALA A 196 13.39 24.05 13.09
C ALA A 196 12.44 22.87 13.39
N ASN A 197 11.86 22.25 12.35
CA ASN A 197 10.99 21.07 12.42
C ASN A 197 11.41 20.01 11.39
N TYR A 198 12.72 19.85 11.16
CA TYR A 198 13.24 18.80 10.29
C TYR A 198 12.90 17.42 10.85
N VAL A 199 12.02 16.69 10.16
CA VAL A 199 11.82 15.26 10.40
C VAL A 199 12.71 14.52 9.41
N PRO A 200 13.64 13.67 9.89
CA PRO A 200 14.50 12.88 9.03
C PRO A 200 13.69 12.05 8.04
N TYR A 201 14.22 11.88 6.83
CA TYR A 201 13.67 10.98 5.82
C TYR A 201 13.46 9.59 6.41
N ILE A 202 12.21 9.13 6.44
CA ILE A 202 11.96 7.69 6.53
C ILE A 202 12.04 7.20 5.09
N THR A 203 13.22 6.72 4.73
CA THR A 203 13.56 6.38 3.36
C THR A 203 14.17 4.98 3.32
N PRO A 204 13.84 4.17 2.31
CA PRO A 204 14.48 2.88 2.13
C PRO A 204 15.88 3.10 1.54
N ARG A 205 16.80 2.21 1.89
CA ARG A 205 18.02 2.06 1.09
C ARG A 205 17.64 1.43 -0.25
N ILE A 206 17.98 2.09 -1.35
CA ILE A 206 17.71 1.66 -2.73
C ILE A 206 18.95 1.00 -3.36
N GLY A 207 18.83 0.55 -4.61
CA GLY A 207 19.91 -0.12 -5.33
C GLY A 207 19.42 -0.76 -6.63
N ALA A 208 20.32 -0.98 -7.58
CA ALA A 208 20.00 -1.69 -8.82
C ALA A 208 19.70 -3.19 -8.60
N ASP A 209 20.16 -3.74 -7.48
CA ASP A 209 20.02 -5.13 -7.05
C ASP A 209 19.16 -5.26 -5.78
N ARG A 210 18.43 -4.20 -5.41
CA ARG A 210 17.70 -4.13 -4.14
C ARG A 210 16.24 -3.78 -4.36
N TRP A 211 15.39 -4.70 -3.94
CA TRP A 211 13.94 -4.50 -3.92
C TRP A 211 13.53 -3.62 -2.75
N VAL A 212 12.67 -2.64 -3.05
CA VAL A 212 12.04 -1.75 -2.08
C VAL A 212 10.54 -1.85 -2.25
N HIS A 213 9.84 -2.09 -1.15
CA HIS A 213 8.38 -2.14 -1.12
C HIS A 213 7.83 -0.75 -0.84
N ILE A 214 7.06 -0.21 -1.78
CA ILE A 214 6.38 1.07 -1.64
C ILE A 214 4.89 0.81 -1.59
N VAL A 215 4.23 1.36 -0.57
CA VAL A 215 2.78 1.31 -0.45
C VAL A 215 2.22 2.70 -0.20
N VAL A 216 1.18 3.05 -0.94
CA VAL A 216 0.44 4.29 -0.77
C VAL A 216 -1.00 3.94 -0.40
N THR A 217 -1.52 4.54 0.67
CA THR A 217 -2.90 4.29 1.12
C THR A 217 -3.68 5.59 1.18
N TYR A 218 -4.94 5.58 0.78
CA TYR A 218 -5.89 6.66 1.00
C TYR A 218 -7.18 6.13 1.61
N ASP A 219 -7.60 6.72 2.72
CA ASP A 219 -8.89 6.47 3.37
C ASP A 219 -9.86 7.60 3.05
N GLY A 220 -10.86 7.34 2.22
CA GLY A 220 -11.88 8.31 1.84
C GLY A 220 -12.82 8.74 2.96
N THR A 221 -12.85 8.01 4.09
CA THR A 221 -13.66 8.36 5.26
C THR A 221 -12.98 9.45 6.10
N SER A 222 -11.67 9.30 6.33
CA SER A 222 -10.89 10.24 7.14
C SER A 222 -10.10 11.26 6.32
N GLY A 223 -9.99 11.06 5.00
CA GLY A 223 -9.11 11.84 4.11
C GLY A 223 -7.62 11.60 4.35
N THR A 224 -7.27 10.53 5.05
CA THR A 224 -5.88 10.23 5.40
C THR A 224 -5.15 9.58 4.23
N PHE A 225 -4.02 10.17 3.82
CA PHE A 225 -3.19 9.71 2.71
C PHE A 225 -1.78 9.36 3.21
N ASN A 226 -1.39 8.09 3.27
CA ASN A 226 -0.09 7.67 3.83
C ASN A 226 0.86 7.11 2.77
N ILE A 227 2.15 7.17 3.10
CA ILE A 227 3.23 6.46 2.42
C ILE A 227 3.80 5.43 3.38
N TRP A 228 4.14 4.27 2.86
CA TRP A 228 4.89 3.23 3.52
C TRP A 228 6.07 2.81 2.66
N SER A 229 7.17 2.49 3.34
CA SER A 229 8.38 1.98 2.72
C SER A 229 8.88 0.79 3.54
N ASN A 230 9.03 -0.37 2.92
CA ASN A 230 9.51 -1.60 3.56
C ASN A 230 8.73 -1.92 4.86
N GLY A 231 7.39 -1.82 4.80
CA GLY A 231 6.51 -2.05 5.96
C GLY A 231 6.53 -0.95 7.04
N ILE A 232 7.28 0.14 6.86
CA ILE A 232 7.38 1.24 7.82
C ILE A 232 6.62 2.47 7.28
N LYS A 233 5.76 3.06 8.11
CA LYS A 233 5.03 4.28 7.78
C LYS A 233 6.02 5.43 7.61
N ALA A 234 5.99 6.09 6.45
CA ALA A 234 7.01 7.04 6.02
C ALA A 234 6.47 8.44 5.71
N GLY A 235 5.16 8.60 5.50
CA GLY A 235 4.55 9.88 5.10
C GLY A 235 4.63 10.96 6.18
N ALA A 236 5.00 12.18 5.79
CA ALA A 236 5.14 13.33 6.69
C ALA A 236 3.86 14.19 6.78
N PHE A 237 2.95 14.10 5.81
CA PHE A 237 1.78 14.98 5.71
C PHE A 237 0.48 14.24 5.41
N SER A 238 0.15 13.26 6.25
CA SER A 238 -0.91 12.31 5.94
C SER A 238 -2.36 12.81 6.13
N SER A 239 -2.59 13.86 6.91
CA SER A 239 -3.95 14.31 7.29
C SER A 239 -4.35 15.63 6.62
N ARG A 240 -4.12 15.75 5.31
CA ARG A 240 -4.45 16.96 4.52
C ARG A 240 -5.77 16.88 3.72
N GLY A 241 -6.40 15.71 3.66
CA GLY A 241 -7.63 15.50 2.89
C GLY A 241 -8.87 15.96 3.64
N VAL A 242 -9.23 17.23 3.53
CA VAL A 242 -10.46 17.79 4.10
C VAL A 242 -11.17 18.68 3.08
N GLY A 243 -12.48 18.84 3.21
CA GLY A 243 -13.29 19.66 2.30
C GLY A 243 -13.13 19.22 0.86
N ASP A 244 -12.72 20.14 -0.01
CA ASP A 244 -12.58 19.86 -1.44
C ASP A 244 -11.25 19.18 -1.82
N ASN A 245 -10.39 18.85 -0.84
CA ASN A 245 -9.14 18.13 -1.08
C ASN A 245 -9.29 16.60 -1.13
N LEU A 246 -10.52 16.08 -1.19
CA LEU A 246 -10.76 14.64 -1.22
C LEU A 246 -10.47 14.03 -2.61
N PHE A 247 -9.99 12.80 -2.62
CA PHE A 247 -9.76 12.03 -3.84
C PHE A 247 -11.07 11.80 -4.62
N ASN A 248 -10.96 11.81 -5.94
CA ASN A 248 -12.00 11.32 -6.83
C ASN A 248 -11.39 10.60 -8.04
N ALA A 249 -11.88 9.40 -8.35
CA ALA A 249 -11.46 8.62 -9.51
C ALA A 249 -12.19 9.09 -10.78
N PHE A 250 -11.83 10.28 -11.29
CA PHE A 250 -12.49 10.86 -12.47
C PHE A 250 -12.42 9.95 -13.70
N GLU A 251 -13.53 9.92 -14.44
CA GLU A 251 -13.67 9.12 -15.66
C GLU A 251 -13.63 10.01 -16.93
N PRO A 252 -13.11 9.48 -18.06
CA PRO A 252 -12.39 8.21 -18.17
C PRO A 252 -11.00 8.28 -17.53
N SER A 253 -10.49 7.12 -17.14
CA SER A 253 -9.16 6.89 -16.61
C SER A 253 -8.43 5.81 -17.40
N GLU A 254 -7.11 5.89 -17.39
CA GLU A 254 -6.18 4.99 -18.08
C GLU A 254 -5.11 4.55 -17.06
N VAL A 255 -4.36 3.48 -17.33
CA VAL A 255 -3.28 3.04 -16.44
C VAL A 255 -1.95 3.13 -17.16
N ILE A 256 -0.96 3.74 -16.50
CA ILE A 256 0.43 3.79 -16.95
C ILE A 256 1.32 3.24 -15.84
N ILE A 257 2.26 2.37 -16.21
CA ILE A 257 3.28 1.81 -15.33
C ILE A 257 4.65 2.24 -15.87
N GLY A 258 5.46 2.86 -15.04
CA GLY A 258 6.82 3.30 -15.38
C GLY A 258 6.93 4.59 -16.20
N ALA A 259 5.86 5.34 -16.41
CA ALA A 259 5.89 6.61 -17.14
C ALA A 259 4.85 7.62 -16.64
N ASN A 260 5.07 8.88 -16.97
CA ASN A 260 4.04 9.93 -16.88
C ASN A 260 3.27 10.00 -18.21
N TYR A 261 2.04 10.49 -18.16
CA TYR A 261 1.17 10.69 -19.33
C TYR A 261 1.87 11.37 -20.53
N ASN A 262 2.68 12.41 -20.31
CA ASN A 262 3.44 13.07 -21.39
C ASN A 262 4.47 12.17 -22.07
N SER A 263 4.91 11.10 -21.43
CA SER A 263 5.90 10.17 -21.97
C SER A 263 5.28 9.07 -22.84
N ILE A 264 3.95 9.03 -22.95
CA ILE A 264 3.24 8.09 -23.82
C ILE A 264 3.06 8.73 -25.21
N PRO A 265 3.54 8.10 -26.30
CA PRO A 265 3.46 8.68 -27.63
C PRO A 265 2.02 9.05 -28.04
N GLY A 266 1.84 10.31 -28.46
CA GLY A 266 0.53 10.83 -28.89
C GLY A 266 -0.40 11.25 -27.74
N LYS A 267 0.11 11.28 -26.51
CA LYS A 267 -0.61 11.70 -25.29
C LYS A 267 0.01 12.94 -24.64
N GLU A 268 0.94 13.61 -25.32
CA GLU A 268 1.62 14.80 -24.82
C GLU A 268 0.62 15.92 -24.53
N VAL A 269 0.61 16.41 -23.29
CA VAL A 269 -0.26 17.51 -22.83
C VAL A 269 0.46 18.85 -22.93
N ASN A 270 1.78 18.84 -22.71
CA ASN A 270 2.65 20.00 -22.75
C ASN A 270 4.12 19.56 -22.90
N ASP A 271 5.06 20.52 -22.95
CA ASP A 271 6.49 20.27 -23.10
C ASP A 271 7.21 20.01 -21.75
N ASP A 272 6.48 19.70 -20.68
CA ASP A 272 7.08 19.40 -19.36
C ASP A 272 7.87 18.08 -19.42
N THR A 273 9.16 18.17 -19.08
CA THR A 273 10.13 17.07 -19.09
C THR A 273 10.57 16.65 -17.68
N ASN A 274 9.85 17.06 -16.63
CA ASN A 274 10.16 16.72 -15.24
C ASN A 274 10.11 15.20 -14.99
N PHE A 275 9.36 14.45 -15.80
CA PHE A 275 9.33 13.00 -15.79
C PHE A 275 9.98 12.43 -17.05
N ALA A 276 10.58 11.26 -16.90
CA ALA A 276 11.04 10.43 -18.01
C ALA A 276 10.55 8.99 -17.79
N PRO A 277 10.44 8.18 -18.87
CA PRO A 277 10.24 6.73 -18.74
C PRO A 277 11.25 6.09 -17.78
N MET A 278 10.77 5.12 -17.00
CA MET A 278 11.50 4.51 -15.92
C MET A 278 12.69 3.70 -16.43
N THR A 279 13.82 3.82 -15.73
CA THR A 279 14.94 2.88 -15.81
C THR A 279 15.06 2.18 -14.45
N GLY A 280 14.82 0.88 -14.42
CA GLY A 280 14.74 0.09 -13.20
C GLY A 280 13.80 -1.09 -13.37
N ARG A 281 13.46 -1.75 -12.27
CA ARG A 281 12.54 -2.89 -12.27
C ARG A 281 11.35 -2.63 -11.36
N ILE A 282 10.20 -3.18 -11.74
CA ILE A 282 8.98 -3.13 -10.94
C ILE A 282 8.38 -4.54 -10.85
N ASP A 283 7.78 -4.84 -9.72
CA ASP A 283 7.18 -6.13 -9.48
C ASP A 283 5.95 -6.06 -8.58
N GLU A 284 5.07 -7.05 -8.71
CA GLU A 284 4.01 -7.34 -7.75
C GLU A 284 3.07 -6.15 -7.44
N ILE A 285 2.64 -5.41 -8.48
CA ILE A 285 1.76 -4.24 -8.34
C ILE A 285 0.35 -4.70 -7.99
N ARG A 286 -0.12 -4.35 -6.79
CA ARG A 286 -1.47 -4.65 -6.28
C ARG A 286 -2.22 -3.36 -5.99
N VAL A 287 -3.49 -3.32 -6.39
CA VAL A 287 -4.42 -2.24 -6.06
C VAL A 287 -5.60 -2.81 -5.28
N PHE A 288 -5.82 -2.27 -4.09
CA PHE A 288 -6.96 -2.59 -3.23
C PHE A 288 -7.93 -1.40 -3.18
N ASP A 289 -9.22 -1.66 -3.05
CA ASP A 289 -10.29 -0.64 -2.92
C ASP A 289 -10.54 -0.18 -1.47
N ILE A 290 -9.64 -0.52 -0.56
CA ILE A 290 -9.66 -0.14 0.85
C ILE A 290 -8.31 0.42 1.29
N PRO A 291 -8.27 1.24 2.36
CA PRO A 291 -7.02 1.52 3.05
C PRO A 291 -6.65 0.30 3.90
N LEU A 292 -5.66 -0.48 3.45
CA LEU A 292 -5.22 -1.68 4.16
C LEU A 292 -4.75 -1.31 5.58
N PRO A 293 -5.12 -2.09 6.62
CA PRO A 293 -4.62 -1.83 7.95
C PRO A 293 -3.10 -2.06 8.04
N ASP A 294 -2.45 -1.28 8.90
CA ASP A 294 -1.00 -1.25 9.12
C ASP A 294 -0.34 -2.64 9.25
N ALA A 295 -1.00 -3.59 9.94
CA ALA A 295 -0.48 -4.93 10.12
C ALA A 295 -0.36 -5.71 8.80
N HIS A 296 -1.34 -5.58 7.91
CA HIS A 296 -1.36 -6.31 6.63
C HIS A 296 -0.41 -5.70 5.60
N ILE A 297 -0.13 -4.40 5.69
CA ILE A 297 0.94 -3.77 4.90
C ILE A 297 2.30 -4.33 5.30
N ARG A 298 2.54 -4.54 6.61
CA ARG A 298 3.75 -5.23 7.09
C ARG A 298 3.80 -6.69 6.63
N SER A 299 2.68 -7.41 6.66
CA SER A 299 2.62 -8.78 6.15
C SER A 299 2.94 -8.85 4.65
N LEU A 300 2.41 -7.93 3.82
CA LEU A 300 2.77 -7.84 2.40
C LEU A 300 4.28 -7.67 2.20
N TYR A 301 4.91 -6.80 2.98
CA TYR A 301 6.36 -6.61 2.94
C TYR A 301 7.11 -7.91 3.32
N ASN A 302 6.78 -8.50 4.47
CA ASN A 302 7.45 -9.68 4.99
C ASN A 302 7.30 -10.89 4.06
N LEU A 303 6.12 -11.07 3.45
CA LEU A 303 5.87 -12.11 2.45
C LEU A 303 6.72 -11.93 1.20
N GLY A 304 6.97 -10.69 0.77
CA GLY A 304 7.87 -10.41 -0.35
C GLY A 304 9.33 -10.68 -0.02
N LEU A 305 9.75 -10.54 1.25
CA LEU A 305 11.13 -10.85 1.67
C LEU A 305 11.46 -12.35 1.63
N VAL A 306 10.48 -13.22 1.85
CA VAL A 306 10.71 -14.68 1.83
C VAL A 306 11.06 -15.19 0.42
N ASN A 307 10.70 -14.41 -0.61
CA ASN A 307 10.85 -14.77 -2.01
C ASN A 307 12.01 -14.03 -2.72
N GLN A 308 12.76 -13.20 -1.99
CA GLN A 308 13.97 -12.47 -2.46
C GLN A 308 15.25 -13.23 -2.13
#